data_AF-A0A928EGK4-F1
#
_entry.id   AF-A0A928EGK4-F1
#
_cell.length_a   1.000
_cell.length_b   1.000
_cell.length_c   1.000
_cell.angle_alpha   90.00
_cell.angle_beta   90.00
_cell.angle_gamma   90.00
#
_symmetry.space_group_name_H-M   'P 1'
#
loop_
_entity.id
_entity.type
_entity.pdbx_description
1 polymer ?
#
loop_
_entity_poly.entity_id
_entity_poly.type
_entity_poly.pdbx_seq_one_letter_code
_entity_poly.pdbx_strand_id
1 'polypeptide(L)'
;MIVRSTIYPSLLVTDLGVQFQDGKAEVDEATGKQLLRLPGIELEAEPEPEPEAEPEPEAEPEPEAEPEPEPGPVRKARRKTNG
;
A
#
# COMPACT_ATOMS: atom_id res chain seq x y z
N MET A 1 18.74 -2.19 -17.62
CA MET A 1 18.83 -0.87 -16.96
C MET A 1 17.85 0.07 -17.63
N ILE A 2 17.34 1.06 -16.89
CA ILE A 2 16.42 2.05 -17.45
C ILE A 2 17.18 3.36 -17.64
N VAL A 3 17.08 3.94 -18.82
CA VAL A 3 17.59 5.28 -19.11
C VAL A 3 16.44 6.23 -19.38
N ARG A 4 16.63 7.49 -18.97
CA ARG A 4 15.66 8.55 -19.12
C ARG A 4 16.19 9.68 -20.00
N SER A 5 15.43 10.04 -21.03
CA SER A 5 15.59 11.26 -21.82
C SER A 5 14.79 12.40 -21.20
N THR A 6 15.48 13.43 -20.74
CA THR A 6 14.85 14.64 -20.16
C THR A 6 14.46 15.67 -21.21
N ILE A 7 15.03 15.57 -22.41
CA ILE A 7 14.83 16.54 -23.50
C ILE A 7 13.81 16.01 -24.52
N TYR A 8 13.83 14.71 -24.80
CA TYR A 8 13.03 14.09 -25.85
C TYR A 8 12.25 12.88 -25.32
N PRO A 9 10.99 13.06 -24.87
CA PRO A 9 10.18 11.99 -24.29
C PRO A 9 9.91 10.81 -25.24
N SER A 10 9.90 11.07 -26.54
CA SER A 10 9.63 10.08 -27.58
C SER A 10 10.80 9.92 -28.55
N LEU A 11 12.03 9.92 -28.02
CA LEU A 11 13.25 9.76 -28.83
C LEU A 11 13.32 8.36 -29.46
N LEU A 12 13.62 8.30 -30.75
CA LEU A 12 13.92 7.05 -31.46
C LEU A 12 15.40 7.05 -31.85
N VAL A 13 16.18 6.12 -31.32
CA VAL A 13 17.58 5.90 -31.66
C VAL A 13 17.66 4.73 -32.62
N THR A 14 17.58 5.02 -33.92
CA THR A 14 17.51 4.01 -34.98
C THR A 14 18.73 3.10 -35.03
N ASP A 15 19.92 3.63 -34.76
CA ASP A 15 21.18 2.86 -34.82
C ASP A 15 21.24 1.75 -33.77
N LEU A 16 20.56 1.96 -32.64
CA LEU A 16 20.46 1.00 -31.54
C LEU A 16 19.11 0.27 -31.51
N GLY A 17 18.16 0.65 -32.36
CA GLY A 17 16.79 0.13 -32.33
C GLY A 17 16.03 0.43 -31.04
N VAL A 18 16.38 1.52 -30.34
CA VAL A 18 15.79 1.88 -29.04
C VAL A 18 14.75 2.99 -29.21
N GLN A 19 13.58 2.79 -28.63
CA GLN A 19 12.52 3.80 -28.57
C GLN A 19 12.25 4.20 -27.11
N PHE A 20 12.32 5.49 -26.84
CA PHE A 20 11.91 6.06 -25.56
C PHE A 20 10.39 6.24 -25.55
N GLN A 21 9.76 5.86 -24.44
CA GLN A 21 8.34 6.08 -24.16
C GLN A 21 8.23 6.83 -22.83
N ASP A 22 7.52 7.95 -22.83
CA ASP A 22 7.44 8.86 -21.67
C ASP A 22 8.83 9.28 -21.14
N GLY A 23 9.78 9.41 -22.07
CA GLY A 23 11.17 9.72 -21.78
C GLY A 23 11.94 8.56 -21.19
N LYS A 24 11.45 7.32 -21.18
CA LYS A 24 12.15 6.17 -20.62
C LYS A 24 12.40 5.08 -21.65
N ALA A 25 13.52 4.37 -21.54
CA ALA A 25 13.78 3.18 -22.33
C ALA A 25 14.48 2.12 -21.47
N GLU A 26 13.97 0.90 -21.52
CA GLU A 26 14.63 -0.27 -20.93
C GLU A 26 15.60 -0.88 -21.94
N VAL A 27 16.87 -0.97 -21.55
CA VAL A 27 17.95 -1.43 -22.41
C VAL A 27 18.93 -2.29 -21.62
N ASP A 28 19.72 -3.10 -22.33
CA ASP A 28 20.87 -3.77 -21.72
C ASP A 28 21.95 -2.77 -21.28
N GLU A 29 22.89 -3.23 -20.47
CA GLU A 29 23.94 -2.37 -19.90
C GLU A 29 24.87 -1.75 -20.97
N ALA A 30 25.14 -2.48 -22.05
CA ALA A 30 26.03 -1.99 -23.11
C ALA A 30 25.36 -0.89 -23.93
N THR A 31 24.11 -1.09 -24.32
CA THR A 31 23.27 -0.10 -25.01
C THR A 31 23.04 1.13 -24.13
N GLY A 32 22.74 0.91 -22.85
CA GLY A 32 22.55 1.98 -21.88
C GLY A 32 23.77 2.88 -21.72
N LYS A 33 24.97 2.30 -21.61
CA LYS A 33 26.24 3.08 -21.56
C LYS A 33 26.48 3.90 -22.83
N GLN A 34 26.02 3.45 -23.99
CA GLN A 34 26.11 4.23 -25.23
C GLN A 34 25.13 5.39 -25.22
N LEU A 35 23.89 5.16 -24.77
CA LEU A 35 22.85 6.19 -24.69
C LEU A 35 23.20 7.29 -23.69
N LEU A 36 23.86 6.97 -22.57
CA LEU A 36 24.36 7.95 -21.59
C LEU A 36 25.40 8.94 -22.16
N ARG A 37 25.95 8.69 -23.36
CA ARG A 37 26.82 9.66 -24.04
C ARG A 37 26.03 10.76 -24.77
N LEU A 38 24.74 10.53 -25.02
CA LEU A 38 23.87 11.50 -25.66
C LEU A 38 23.46 12.58 -24.65
N PRO A 39 23.42 13.86 -25.06
CA PRO A 39 23.00 14.93 -24.17
C PRO A 39 21.54 14.75 -23.75
N GLY A 40 21.27 14.91 -22.46
CA GLY A 40 19.92 14.80 -21.90
C GLY A 40 19.45 13.37 -21.65
N ILE A 41 20.32 12.36 -21.79
CA ILE A 41 20.04 11.00 -21.34
C ILE A 41 20.72 10.75 -19.99
N GLU A 42 19.95 10.26 -19.03
CA GLU A 42 20.39 9.98 -17.65
C GLU A 42 20.00 8.56 -17.26
N LEU A 43 20.67 8.00 -16.25
CA LEU A 43 20.28 6.70 -15.68
C LEU A 43 19.07 6.93 -14.78
N GLU A 44 18.00 6.17 -14.98
CA GLU A 44 16.88 6.18 -14.05
C GLU A 44 17.24 5.33 -12.84
N ALA A 45 17.44 5.98 -11.69
CA ALA A 45 17.60 5.28 -10.42
C ALA A 45 16.29 4.57 -10.07
N GLU A 46 16.40 3.34 -9.56
CA GLU A 46 15.25 2.66 -8.98
C GLU A 46 14.65 3.54 -7.86
N PRO A 47 13.31 3.64 -7.76
CA PRO A 47 12.70 4.36 -6.66
C PRO A 47 13.18 3.77 -5.34
N GLU A 48 13.48 4.63 -4.35
CA GLU A 48 13.80 4.16 -3.00
C GLU A 48 12.64 3.29 -2.50
N PRO A 49 12.93 2.16 -1.82
CA PRO A 49 11.87 1.33 -1.25
C PRO A 49 11.03 2.20 -0.30
N GLU A 50 9.70 2.15 -0.47
CA GLU A 50 8.80 2.85 0.44
C GLU A 50 9.06 2.38 1.88
N PRO A 51 9.02 3.30 2.87
CA PRO A 51 9.21 2.92 4.26
C PRO A 51 8.15 1.89 4.66
N GLU A 52 8.59 0.79 5.30
CA GLU A 52 7.66 -0.21 5.85
C GLU A 52 6.66 0.49 6.78
N ALA A 53 5.37 0.22 6.56
CA ALA A 53 4.31 0.78 7.39
C ALA A 53 4.53 0.37 8.85
N GLU A 54 4.49 1.35 9.77
CA GLU A 54 4.53 1.06 11.20
C GLU A 54 3.36 0.16 11.59
N PRO A 55 3.56 -0.76 12.56
CA PRO A 55 2.48 -1.64 13.02
C PRO A 55 1.33 -0.80 13.60
N GLU A 56 0.10 -1.13 13.19
CA GLU A 56 -1.09 -0.49 13.74
C GLU A 56 -1.19 -0.72 15.26
N PRO A 57 -1.68 0.27 16.03
CA PRO A 57 -1.84 0.13 17.48
C PRO A 57 -2.84 -0.99 17.80
N GLU A 58 -2.48 -1.87 18.74
CA GLU A 58 -3.39 -2.91 19.24
C GLU A 58 -4.63 -2.28 19.88
N ALA A 59 -5.81 -2.83 19.55
CA ALA A 59 -7.08 -2.37 20.09
C ALA A 59 -7.14 -2.56 21.61
N GLU A 60 -7.61 -1.54 22.32
CA GLU A 60 -7.85 -1.63 23.77
C GLU A 60 -8.94 -2.66 24.09
N PRO A 61 -8.85 -3.35 25.24
CA PRO A 61 -9.83 -4.37 25.64
C PRO A 61 -11.21 -3.77 25.88
N GLU A 62 -12.26 -4.46 25.40
CA GLU A 62 -13.65 -4.07 25.66
C GLU A 62 -14.00 -4.13 27.16
N PRO A 63 -14.87 -3.24 27.66
CA PRO A 63 -15.27 -3.22 29.06
C PRO A 63 -16.08 -4.47 29.43
N GLU A 64 -15.78 -5.06 30.60
CA GLU A 64 -16.53 -6.19 31.15
C GLU A 64 -17.99 -5.78 31.45
N ALA A 65 -18.93 -6.65 31.07
CA ALA A 65 -20.35 -6.46 31.30
C ALA A 65 -20.70 -6.48 32.80
N GLU A 66 -21.54 -5.53 33.24
CA GLU A 66 -22.06 -5.51 34.61
C GLU A 66 -22.96 -6.73 34.91
N PRO A 67 -22.99 -7.21 36.16
CA PRO A 67 -23.78 -8.38 36.55
C PRO A 67 -25.29 -8.12 36.48
N GLU A 68 -26.06 -9.11 36.00
CA GLU A 68 -27.52 -9.05 35.97
C GLU A 68 -28.15 -8.99 37.38
N PRO A 69 -29.29 -8.29 37.54
CA PRO A 69 -29.99 -8.20 38.82
C PRO A 69 -30.64 -9.52 39.24
N GLU A 70 -30.54 -9.87 40.52
CA GLU A 70 -31.17 -11.08 41.08
C GLU A 70 -32.71 -11.02 41.03
N PRO A 71 -33.39 -12.16 40.75
CA PRO A 71 -34.84 -12.22 40.71
C PRO A 71 -35.45 -12.06 42.11
N GLY A 72 -36.31 -11.05 42.27
CA GLY A 72 -37.03 -10.76 43.50
C GLY A 72 -38.01 -11.87 43.95
N PRO A 73 -38.39 -11.89 45.24
CA PRO A 73 -39.14 -13.00 45.84
C PRO A 73 -40.57 -13.11 45.29
N VAL A 74 -40.87 -14.24 44.64
CA VAL A 74 -42.22 -14.62 44.21
C VAL A 74 -43.13 -14.86 45.42
N ARG A 75 -44.02 -13.90 45.71
CA ARG A 75 -45.09 -14.09 46.71
C ARG A 75 -46.13 -15.07 46.16
N LYS A 76 -46.06 -16.33 46.60
CA LYS A 76 -47.13 -17.32 46.37
C LYS A 76 -48.39 -16.90 47.12
N ALA A 77 -49.30 -16.20 46.44
CA ALA A 77 -50.61 -15.87 46.97
C ALA A 77 -51.43 -17.16 47.18
N ARG A 78 -51.59 -17.52 48.46
CA ARG A 78 -52.44 -18.62 48.92
C ARG A 78 -53.90 -18.31 48.58
N ARG A 79 -54.47 -18.99 47.59
CA ARG A 79 -55.93 -19.00 47.35
C ARG A 79 -56.63 -19.57 48.59
N LYS A 80 -57.47 -18.77 49.25
CA LYS A 80 -58.50 -19.24 50.19
C LYS A 80 -59.82 -19.28 49.43
N THR A 81 -60.32 -20.48 49.16
CA THR A 81 -61.72 -20.72 48.82
C THR A 81 -62.51 -20.82 50.13
N ASN A 82 -63.66 -20.15 50.24
CA ASN A 82 -64.61 -20.42 51.32
C ASN A 82 -65.98 -20.70 50.69
N GLY A 83 -66.60 -21.80 51.13
CA GLY A 83 -67.96 -22.21 50.78
C GLY A 83 -69.01 -21.63 51.70
#